data_AF-A0A7V0MFZ5-F1
#
_entry.id   AF-A0A7V0MFZ5-F1
#
_cell.length_a   1.000
_cell.length_b   1.000
_cell.length_c   1.000
_cell.angle_alpha   90.00
_cell.angle_beta   90.00
_cell.angle_gamma   90.00
#
_symmetry.space_group_name_H-M   'P 1'
#
loop_
_entity.id
_entity.type
_entity.pdbx_description
1 polymer ?
#
loop_
_entity_poly.entity_id
_entity_poly.type
_entity_poly.pdbx_seq_one_letter_code
_entity_poly.pdbx_strand_id
1 'polypeptide(L)'
;MKELIHKKVVVFLIGVLVGLSSLRTEPASGLKPYKIKSDLSNVSNLKEFADAIRYYGRDFSLTEEQRKKLVENGFVVIPSEAQQFFHIYESPHFGITPRIPNFITTDCVLHIYHLLYDFSLRAVEVEKLLPALRDLTIAMFEKSLELYERAKSSRLREACRRNVIFFGVAASLLKFEDLPLPKECASSVENELRNIREHKGRKKSSIFPFGHDYSQYKVRGHYTRSEELSRFFLAMTWYGQNAFPFTLKSESTDGNITAIQAMIMSWLLFNSEANKRRLVDLWDEIYSITSLYVGSSDDLNPHDLYGLIVEVYGENVDIDSFIDDEKLKAFLRKARNLRKPRIVTELVGLPEGVQFRFMGKRYILDSYVLQRLSKWPHRPFPRGLDVMAVLGSRRAEEILDRVFLEPDKWKDYPSIRQKLKEEFSRLDEREWYKTLFSGWLYVIKALLKEWDDRYPSFMRNVAWTDKELNTSLASWVELRHDVVLYGKPSGAEGGDGGQKIPQPKGYVEPVPEFYRRLLKLVKLNAKIL
;
A
#
# COMPACT_ATOMS: atom_id res chain seq x y z
N MET A 1 -12.77 -16.86 18.27
CA MET A 1 -12.07 -16.00 19.26
C MET A 1 -11.48 -14.74 18.61
N LYS A 2 -10.58 -14.85 17.61
CA LYS A 2 -9.98 -13.70 16.87
C LYS A 2 -11.02 -12.63 16.45
N GLU A 3 -12.07 -13.06 15.76
CA GLU A 3 -13.18 -12.21 15.29
C GLU A 3 -13.88 -11.40 16.42
N LEU A 4 -14.03 -11.99 17.61
CA LEU A 4 -14.66 -11.34 18.78
C LEU A 4 -13.75 -10.27 19.39
N ILE A 5 -12.44 -10.47 19.36
CA ILE A 5 -11.45 -9.43 19.73
C ILE A 5 -11.50 -8.31 18.70
N HIS A 6 -11.52 -8.66 17.41
CA HIS A 6 -11.55 -7.71 16.31
C HIS A 6 -12.78 -6.79 16.36
N LYS A 7 -14.00 -7.34 16.47
CA LYS A 7 -15.24 -6.55 16.61
C LYS A 7 -15.22 -5.64 17.85
N LYS A 8 -14.58 -6.07 18.96
CA LYS A 8 -14.36 -5.22 20.15
C LYS A 8 -13.38 -4.07 19.89
N VAL A 9 -12.27 -4.30 19.18
CA VAL A 9 -11.29 -3.26 18.82
C VAL A 9 -11.92 -2.22 17.89
N VAL A 10 -12.67 -2.65 16.87
CA VAL A 10 -13.40 -1.74 15.96
C VAL A 10 -14.43 -0.90 16.71
N VAL A 11 -15.26 -1.52 17.54
CA VAL A 11 -16.28 -0.79 18.34
C VAL A 11 -15.62 0.17 19.33
N PHE A 12 -14.53 -0.21 19.98
CA PHE A 12 -13.76 0.67 20.87
C PHE A 12 -13.19 1.88 20.12
N LEU A 13 -12.51 1.66 18.99
CA LEU A 13 -11.91 2.74 18.20
C LEU A 13 -12.96 3.68 17.62
N ILE A 14 -14.11 3.15 17.16
CA ILE A 14 -15.26 3.98 16.75
C ILE A 14 -15.80 4.79 17.93
N GLY A 15 -15.97 4.19 19.11
CA GLY A 15 -16.46 4.90 20.31
C GLY A 15 -15.56 6.06 20.73
N VAL A 16 -14.24 5.82 20.80
CA VAL A 16 -13.23 6.86 21.10
C VAL A 16 -13.25 7.97 20.05
N LEU A 17 -13.24 7.62 18.75
CA LEU A 17 -13.24 8.61 17.67
C LEU A 17 -14.57 9.35 17.50
N VAL A 18 -15.72 8.78 17.89
CA VAL A 18 -17.00 9.51 17.98
C VAL A 18 -16.89 10.61 19.03
N GLY A 19 -16.34 10.31 20.22
CA GLY A 19 -16.05 11.32 21.24
C GLY A 19 -15.13 12.43 20.70
N LEU A 20 -13.94 12.06 20.21
CA LEU A 20 -12.91 13.01 19.75
C LEU A 20 -13.32 13.83 18.51
N SER A 21 -14.19 13.31 17.63
CA SER A 21 -14.68 14.06 16.46
C SER A 21 -15.94 14.89 16.74
N SER A 22 -16.60 14.68 17.88
CA SER A 22 -17.69 15.52 18.37
C SER A 22 -17.20 16.81 19.06
N LEU A 23 -15.90 16.88 19.38
CA LEU A 23 -15.22 18.13 19.74
C LEU A 23 -15.40 19.16 18.62
N ARG A 24 -15.65 20.43 19.01
CA ARG A 24 -15.94 21.52 18.07
C ARG A 24 -14.84 21.65 17.01
N THR A 25 -15.25 21.88 15.76
CA THR A 25 -14.36 22.19 14.63
C THR A 25 -13.58 23.47 14.86
N GLU A 26 -14.24 24.47 15.44
CA GLU A 26 -13.63 25.70 15.87
C GLU A 26 -13.09 25.52 17.30
N PRO A 27 -11.86 25.98 17.59
CA PRO A 27 -11.34 25.97 18.95
C PRO A 27 -12.22 26.84 19.85
N ALA A 28 -12.26 26.51 21.14
CA ALA A 28 -13.06 27.27 22.10
C ALA A 28 -12.62 28.74 22.13
N SER A 29 -13.52 29.63 21.68
CA SER A 29 -13.30 31.08 21.64
C SER A 29 -12.99 31.60 23.05
N GLY A 30 -11.74 32.04 23.28
CA GLY A 30 -11.28 32.52 24.59
C GLY A 30 -10.20 31.66 25.27
N LEU A 31 -9.61 30.66 24.60
CA LEU A 31 -8.33 30.08 25.04
C LEU A 31 -7.24 31.16 25.05
N LYS A 32 -7.00 31.77 26.23
CA LYS A 32 -5.94 32.77 26.41
C LYS A 32 -4.57 32.12 26.17
N PRO A 33 -3.69 32.73 25.35
CA PRO A 33 -2.34 32.21 25.17
C PRO A 33 -1.59 32.26 26.51
N TYR A 34 -1.00 31.13 26.90
CA TYR A 34 -0.09 31.05 28.03
C TYR A 34 1.37 31.04 27.55
N LYS A 35 2.26 31.52 28.40
CA LYS A 35 3.72 31.45 28.22
C LYS A 35 4.31 30.67 29.39
N ILE A 36 5.17 29.69 29.11
CA ILE A 36 5.95 29.04 30.16
C ILE A 36 7.01 30.03 30.63
N LYS A 37 7.12 30.23 31.95
CA LYS A 37 8.13 31.11 32.55
C LYS A 37 9.52 30.48 32.41
N SER A 38 10.57 31.30 32.35
CA SER A 38 11.97 30.86 32.24
C SER A 38 12.47 30.02 33.42
N ASP A 39 11.86 30.18 34.60
CA ASP A 39 12.11 29.38 35.82
C ASP A 39 11.27 28.09 35.88
N LEU A 40 10.40 27.84 34.90
CA LEU A 40 9.36 26.81 34.88
C LEU A 40 8.37 26.86 36.06
N SER A 41 8.29 27.95 36.84
CA SER A 41 7.45 28.01 38.06
C SER A 41 5.94 28.04 37.81
N ASN A 42 5.49 27.96 36.56
CA ASN A 42 4.11 27.70 36.19
C ASN A 42 3.87 26.32 35.52
N VAL A 43 4.84 25.40 35.59
CA VAL A 43 4.68 23.99 35.18
C VAL A 43 4.38 23.15 36.44
N SER A 44 3.10 22.96 36.74
CA SER A 44 2.62 22.43 38.02
C SER A 44 2.96 20.96 38.31
N ASN A 45 3.38 20.19 37.30
CA ASN A 45 3.72 18.77 37.42
C ASN A 45 5.21 18.47 37.14
N LEU A 46 6.07 19.49 37.14
CA LEU A 46 7.48 19.35 36.76
C LEU A 46 8.27 18.43 37.70
N LYS A 47 7.93 18.42 38.99
CA LYS A 47 8.59 17.57 39.99
C LYS A 47 8.19 16.11 39.80
N GLU A 48 6.89 15.86 39.67
CA GLU A 48 6.30 14.55 39.41
C GLU A 48 6.86 13.94 38.11
N PHE A 49 7.05 14.77 37.08
CA PHE A 49 7.70 14.39 35.82
C PHE A 49 9.16 13.93 36.03
N ALA A 50 9.95 14.67 36.82
CA ALA A 50 11.31 14.28 37.14
C ALA A 50 11.37 13.00 38.00
N ASP A 51 10.53 12.92 39.04
CA ASP A 51 10.50 11.79 39.99
C ASP A 51 10.03 10.48 39.32
N ALA A 52 9.13 10.52 38.33
CA ALA A 52 8.75 9.32 37.57
C ALA A 52 9.83 8.83 36.61
N ILE A 53 10.53 9.73 35.91
CA ILE A 53 11.57 9.31 34.97
C ILE A 53 12.83 8.87 35.75
N ARG A 54 13.07 9.43 36.95
CA ARG A 54 14.12 8.96 37.87
C ARG A 54 14.02 7.48 38.21
N TYR A 55 12.80 6.93 38.27
CA TYR A 55 12.57 5.51 38.55
C TYR A 55 13.20 4.55 37.52
N TYR A 56 13.45 5.01 36.28
CA TYR A 56 14.08 4.21 35.21
C TYR A 56 15.62 4.17 35.28
N GLY A 57 16.20 4.32 36.47
CA GLY A 57 17.65 4.20 36.69
C GLY A 57 18.49 5.32 36.08
N ARG A 58 17.87 6.46 35.75
CA ARG A 58 18.53 7.66 35.21
C ARG A 58 18.23 8.85 36.09
N ASP A 59 19.20 9.66 36.45
CA ASP A 59 18.94 10.87 37.22
C ASP A 59 18.35 11.96 36.29
N PHE A 60 17.05 11.85 36.01
CA PHE A 60 16.39 12.67 35.00
C PHE A 60 16.15 14.08 35.50
N SER A 61 16.99 14.99 34.98
CA SER A 61 16.70 16.41 34.91
C SER A 61 16.62 16.80 33.43
N LEU A 62 15.70 17.70 33.09
CA LEU A 62 15.75 18.37 31.79
C LEU A 62 17.07 19.13 31.71
N THR A 63 17.86 18.88 30.66
CA THR A 63 19.09 19.65 30.39
C THR A 63 18.75 21.12 30.14
N GLU A 64 19.70 22.05 30.30
CA GLU A 64 19.44 23.47 30.04
C GLU A 64 18.94 23.74 28.60
N GLU A 65 19.37 22.95 27.62
CA GLU A 65 18.83 23.01 26.26
C GLU A 65 17.37 22.52 26.19
N GLN A 66 17.02 21.43 26.90
CA GLN A 66 15.65 20.92 26.95
C GLN A 66 14.72 21.84 27.74
N ARG A 67 15.20 22.46 28.83
CA ARG A 67 14.49 23.51 29.60
C ARG A 67 14.23 24.71 28.72
N LYS A 68 15.25 25.21 28.03
CA LYS A 68 15.14 26.31 27.07
C LYS A 68 14.12 25.98 25.97
N LYS A 69 14.21 24.80 25.35
CA LYS A 69 13.23 24.34 24.35
C LYS A 69 11.80 24.25 24.89
N LEU A 70 11.61 23.80 26.14
CA LEU A 70 10.30 23.77 26.80
C LEU A 70 9.75 25.19 27.04
N VAL A 71 10.58 26.13 27.49
CA VAL A 71 10.22 27.56 27.68
C VAL A 71 9.87 28.24 26.35
N GLU A 72 10.65 27.98 25.31
CA GLU A 72 10.51 28.62 23.99
C GLU A 72 9.32 28.06 23.19
N ASN A 73 9.17 26.73 23.14
CA ASN A 73 8.19 26.07 22.25
C ASN A 73 6.93 25.61 22.99
N GLY A 74 6.92 25.57 24.32
CA GLY A 74 5.82 25.00 25.13
C GLY A 74 5.84 23.47 25.23
N PHE A 75 6.78 22.80 24.55
CA PHE A 75 7.00 21.35 24.59
C PHE A 75 8.49 21.04 24.34
N VAL A 76 8.89 19.79 24.59
CA VAL A 76 10.22 19.28 24.20
C VAL A 76 10.11 17.80 23.81
N VAL A 77 10.75 17.42 22.70
CA VAL A 77 10.90 16.01 22.31
C VAL A 77 12.22 15.49 22.87
N ILE A 78 12.17 14.35 23.53
CA ILE A 78 13.31 13.72 24.21
C ILE A 78 13.43 12.29 23.70
N PRO A 79 14.64 11.79 23.36
CA PRO A 79 14.81 10.40 22.96
C PRO A 79 14.40 9.46 24.10
N SER A 80 13.65 8.41 23.76
CA SER A 80 13.18 7.39 24.70
C SER A 80 13.58 6.01 24.20
N GLU A 81 13.88 5.12 25.14
CA GLU A 81 14.12 3.68 24.88
C GLU A 81 12.83 2.87 24.90
N ALA A 82 11.68 3.53 25.15
CA ALA A 82 10.36 2.94 25.05
C ALA A 82 10.05 2.51 23.60
N GLN A 83 10.10 1.20 23.34
CA GLN A 83 9.88 0.61 22.00
C GLN A 83 8.44 0.75 21.47
N GLN A 84 7.50 1.23 22.29
CA GLN A 84 6.09 1.42 21.96
C GLN A 84 5.48 2.52 22.82
N PHE A 85 4.39 3.14 22.32
CA PHE A 85 3.58 4.11 23.07
C PHE A 85 3.06 3.57 24.41
N PHE A 86 2.71 2.28 24.51
CA PHE A 86 2.19 1.72 25.76
C PHE A 86 3.22 1.78 26.88
N HIS A 87 4.51 1.56 26.62
CA HIS A 87 5.56 1.65 27.64
C HIS A 87 5.60 3.04 28.30
N ILE A 88 5.31 4.11 27.53
CA ILE A 88 5.24 5.48 28.03
C ILE A 88 3.93 5.69 28.81
N TYR A 89 2.78 5.32 28.21
CA TYR A 89 1.47 5.61 28.80
C TYR A 89 1.07 4.69 29.95
N GLU A 90 1.69 3.50 30.07
CA GLU A 90 1.43 2.54 31.14
C GLU A 90 2.38 2.72 32.34
N SER A 91 3.46 3.50 32.19
CA SER A 91 4.37 3.85 33.29
C SER A 91 3.65 4.49 34.50
N PRO A 92 2.78 5.52 34.34
CA PRO A 92 2.04 6.10 35.48
C PRO A 92 0.87 5.22 35.97
N HIS A 93 0.66 4.04 35.37
CA HIS A 93 -0.51 3.19 35.57
C HIS A 93 -0.34 2.21 36.73
N PHE A 94 0.87 1.68 36.91
CA PHE A 94 1.15 0.63 37.89
C PHE A 94 1.47 1.13 39.32
N GLY A 95 1.52 2.44 39.53
CA GLY A 95 1.67 3.03 40.88
C GLY A 95 3.06 2.95 41.49
N ILE A 96 4.08 2.55 40.72
CA ILE A 96 5.50 2.55 41.14
C ILE A 96 6.20 3.88 40.80
N THR A 97 5.53 4.75 40.04
CA THR A 97 5.92 6.14 39.75
C THR A 97 4.81 7.10 40.17
N PRO A 98 5.12 8.39 40.45
CA PRO A 98 4.10 9.41 40.62
C PRO A 98 3.22 9.54 39.38
N ARG A 99 1.92 9.74 39.63
CA ARG A 99 0.81 9.56 38.69
C ARG A 99 0.63 10.76 37.74
N ILE A 100 1.55 10.94 36.80
CA ILE A 100 1.54 12.03 35.81
C ILE A 100 0.36 11.89 34.82
N PRO A 101 -0.29 12.99 34.40
CA PRO A 101 -1.21 13.01 33.27
C PRO A 101 -0.53 12.63 31.94
N ASN A 102 -1.00 11.56 31.29
CA ASN A 102 -0.54 11.18 29.95
C ASN A 102 -0.94 12.24 28.90
N PHE A 103 -0.05 12.52 27.94
CA PHE A 103 -0.37 13.27 26.72
C PHE A 103 -0.46 12.30 25.53
N ILE A 104 -1.69 12.03 25.08
CA ILE A 104 -1.96 11.13 23.96
C ILE A 104 -1.87 11.91 22.64
N THR A 105 -0.86 11.60 21.83
CA THR A 105 -0.66 12.25 20.53
C THR A 105 -1.43 11.56 19.41
N THR A 106 -1.53 12.23 18.26
CA THR A 106 -2.09 11.65 17.03
C THR A 106 -1.33 10.42 16.56
N ASP A 107 -0.03 10.32 16.86
CA ASP A 107 0.83 9.18 16.49
C ASP A 107 0.30 7.86 17.04
N CYS A 108 -0.08 7.83 18.33
CA CYS A 108 -0.61 6.64 18.98
C CYS A 108 -1.95 6.20 18.35
N VAL A 109 -2.79 7.15 17.94
CA VAL A 109 -4.10 6.86 17.32
C VAL A 109 -3.94 6.41 15.86
N LEU A 110 -2.92 6.88 15.15
CA LEU A 110 -2.52 6.36 13.84
C LEU A 110 -1.97 4.95 13.94
N HIS A 111 -1.08 4.68 14.89
CA HIS A 111 -0.54 3.34 15.13
C HIS A 111 -1.62 2.30 15.45
N ILE A 112 -2.62 2.67 16.27
CA ILE A 112 -3.78 1.80 16.54
C ILE A 112 -4.62 1.56 15.27
N TYR A 113 -4.71 2.53 14.35
CA TYR A 113 -5.37 2.33 13.07
C TYR A 113 -4.56 1.44 12.11
N HIS A 114 -3.24 1.59 12.06
CA HIS A 114 -2.32 0.69 11.37
C HIS A 114 -2.50 -0.76 11.84
N LEU A 115 -2.45 -1.02 13.16
CA LEU A 115 -2.69 -2.35 13.72
C LEU A 115 -4.08 -2.91 13.37
N LEU A 116 -5.10 -2.06 13.26
CA LEU A 116 -6.43 -2.46 12.78
C LEU A 116 -6.41 -2.81 11.27
N TYR A 117 -5.69 -2.04 10.46
CA TYR A 117 -5.58 -2.21 9.01
C TYR A 117 -4.77 -3.47 8.62
N ASP A 118 -3.57 -3.66 9.20
CA ASP A 118 -2.77 -4.90 9.10
C ASP A 118 -3.62 -6.12 9.49
N PHE A 119 -4.33 -6.06 10.61
CA PHE A 119 -5.18 -7.15 11.05
C PHE A 119 -6.35 -7.41 10.09
N SER A 120 -7.08 -6.37 9.67
CA SER A 120 -8.25 -6.54 8.78
C SER A 120 -7.82 -7.07 7.42
N LEU A 121 -6.72 -6.56 6.87
CA LEU A 121 -6.13 -7.04 5.61
C LEU A 121 -5.75 -8.51 5.74
N ARG A 122 -4.95 -8.89 6.75
CA ARG A 122 -4.57 -10.29 6.98
C ARG A 122 -5.74 -11.25 7.17
N ALA A 123 -6.77 -10.83 7.89
CA ALA A 123 -7.97 -11.64 8.08
C ALA A 123 -8.67 -11.90 6.74
N VAL A 124 -8.89 -10.85 5.95
CA VAL A 124 -9.49 -10.95 4.62
C VAL A 124 -8.61 -11.75 3.64
N GLU A 125 -7.29 -11.60 3.69
CA GLU A 125 -6.34 -12.35 2.87
C GLU A 125 -6.41 -13.86 3.12
N VAL A 126 -6.47 -14.31 4.37
CA VAL A 126 -6.53 -15.74 4.71
C VAL A 126 -7.95 -16.30 4.62
N GLU A 127 -8.95 -15.58 5.14
CA GLU A 127 -10.32 -16.10 5.34
C GLU A 127 -11.24 -15.90 4.11
N LYS A 128 -10.82 -15.10 3.11
CA LYS A 128 -11.58 -14.84 1.87
C LYS A 128 -10.73 -14.98 0.61
N LEU A 129 -9.64 -14.21 0.50
CA LEU A 129 -8.91 -14.07 -0.76
C LEU A 129 -8.11 -15.32 -1.12
N LEU A 130 -7.45 -15.98 -0.17
CA LEU A 130 -6.70 -17.21 -0.42
C LEU A 130 -7.60 -18.38 -0.89
N PRO A 131 -8.78 -18.65 -0.28
CA PRO A 131 -9.76 -19.59 -0.84
C PRO A 131 -10.18 -19.25 -2.27
N ALA A 132 -10.68 -18.03 -2.52
CA ALA A 132 -11.12 -17.63 -3.86
C ALA A 132 -9.99 -17.68 -4.90
N LEU A 133 -8.76 -17.32 -4.50
CA LEU A 133 -7.56 -17.40 -5.34
C LEU A 133 -7.21 -18.85 -5.66
N ARG A 134 -7.32 -19.78 -4.70
CA ARG A 134 -7.10 -21.22 -4.95
C ARG A 134 -8.11 -21.77 -5.97
N ASP A 135 -9.39 -21.52 -5.76
CA ASP A 135 -10.46 -22.00 -6.65
C ASP A 135 -10.31 -21.44 -8.07
N LEU A 136 -10.01 -20.14 -8.19
CA LEU A 136 -9.74 -19.48 -9.47
C LEU A 136 -8.48 -20.05 -10.14
N THR A 137 -7.39 -20.25 -9.39
CA THR A 137 -6.11 -20.72 -9.93
C THR A 137 -6.22 -22.15 -10.49
N ILE A 138 -6.86 -23.06 -9.77
CA ILE A 138 -6.99 -24.46 -10.24
C ILE A 138 -7.94 -24.56 -11.43
N ALA A 139 -9.09 -23.88 -11.40
CA ALA A 139 -10.03 -23.88 -12.52
C ALA A 139 -9.43 -23.25 -13.79
N MET A 140 -8.67 -22.15 -13.66
CA MET A 140 -7.97 -21.55 -14.81
C MET A 140 -6.81 -22.42 -15.33
N PHE A 141 -6.18 -23.24 -14.47
CA PHE A 141 -5.21 -24.25 -14.88
C PHE A 141 -5.88 -25.38 -15.68
N GLU A 142 -6.92 -26.00 -15.13
CA GLU A 142 -7.69 -27.08 -15.76
C GLU A 142 -8.26 -26.66 -17.11
N LYS A 143 -8.92 -25.49 -17.18
CA LYS A 143 -9.50 -24.93 -18.40
C LYS A 143 -8.43 -24.52 -19.43
N SER A 144 -7.23 -24.15 -18.99
CA SER A 144 -6.09 -23.95 -19.90
C SER A 144 -5.53 -25.27 -20.43
N LEU A 145 -5.59 -26.35 -19.64
CA LEU A 145 -5.12 -27.68 -20.02
C LEU A 145 -6.07 -28.34 -21.03
N GLU A 146 -7.38 -28.35 -20.77
CA GLU A 146 -8.44 -28.77 -21.71
C GLU A 146 -8.30 -28.08 -23.08
N LEU A 147 -8.01 -26.78 -23.05
CA LEU A 147 -7.80 -25.99 -24.26
C LEU A 147 -6.46 -26.31 -24.95
N TYR A 148 -5.38 -26.49 -24.20
CA TYR A 148 -4.07 -26.89 -24.74
C TYR A 148 -4.16 -28.25 -25.44
N GLU A 149 -4.85 -29.23 -24.85
CA GLU A 149 -4.99 -30.57 -25.40
C GLU A 149 -5.75 -30.55 -26.73
N ARG A 150 -6.90 -29.87 -26.78
CA ARG A 150 -7.74 -29.77 -27.99
C ARG A 150 -7.19 -28.85 -29.09
N ALA A 151 -6.24 -27.97 -28.79
CA ALA A 151 -5.70 -27.00 -29.74
C ALA A 151 -4.90 -27.67 -30.87
N LYS A 152 -5.41 -27.53 -32.11
CA LYS A 152 -4.86 -28.13 -33.33
C LYS A 152 -3.77 -27.30 -33.99
N SER A 153 -3.98 -25.97 -34.08
CA SER A 153 -2.99 -25.05 -34.65
C SER A 153 -1.79 -24.89 -33.72
N SER A 154 -0.57 -24.98 -34.26
CA SER A 154 0.68 -24.82 -33.49
C SER A 154 0.78 -23.46 -32.78
N ARG A 155 0.32 -22.38 -33.45
CA ARG A 155 0.29 -21.02 -32.90
C ARG A 155 -0.69 -20.87 -31.74
N LEU A 156 -1.87 -21.51 -31.84
CA LEU A 156 -2.85 -21.54 -30.74
C LEU A 156 -2.31 -22.41 -29.60
N ARG A 157 -1.85 -23.63 -29.90
CA ARG A 157 -1.34 -24.60 -28.93
C ARG A 157 -0.17 -24.05 -28.12
N GLU A 158 0.76 -23.31 -28.73
CA GLU A 158 1.86 -22.65 -28.01
C GLU A 158 1.37 -21.57 -27.04
N ALA A 159 0.36 -20.77 -27.41
CA ALA A 159 -0.26 -19.81 -26.49
C ALA A 159 -0.97 -20.53 -25.32
N CYS A 160 -1.70 -21.61 -25.60
CA CYS A 160 -2.32 -22.44 -24.57
C CYS A 160 -1.28 -23.10 -23.65
N ARG A 161 -0.17 -23.61 -24.20
CA ARG A 161 0.94 -24.22 -23.43
C ARG A 161 1.54 -23.24 -22.43
N ARG A 162 1.74 -21.98 -22.83
CA ARG A 162 2.21 -20.93 -21.92
C ARG A 162 1.18 -20.59 -20.84
N ASN A 163 -0.12 -20.60 -21.16
CA ASN A 163 -1.17 -20.43 -20.15
C ASN A 163 -1.19 -21.60 -19.14
N VAL A 164 -1.05 -22.85 -19.59
CA VAL A 164 -0.90 -24.04 -18.71
C VAL A 164 0.29 -23.87 -17.76
N ILE A 165 1.44 -23.40 -18.26
CA ILE A 165 2.61 -23.11 -17.41
C ILE A 165 2.33 -21.94 -16.46
N PHE A 166 1.69 -20.87 -16.92
CA PHE A 166 1.40 -19.67 -16.13
C PHE A 166 0.47 -19.96 -14.94
N PHE A 167 -0.60 -20.72 -15.15
CA PHE A 167 -1.50 -21.14 -14.07
C PHE A 167 -0.90 -22.30 -13.26
N GLY A 168 -0.13 -23.20 -13.88
CA GLY A 168 0.58 -24.28 -13.21
C GLY A 168 1.60 -23.79 -12.17
N VAL A 169 2.41 -22.77 -12.51
CA VAL A 169 3.30 -22.10 -11.55
C VAL A 169 2.51 -21.54 -10.37
N ALA A 170 1.41 -20.83 -10.62
CA ALA A 170 0.58 -20.28 -9.54
C ALA A 170 -0.03 -21.39 -8.66
N ALA A 171 -0.51 -22.48 -9.25
CA ALA A 171 -1.07 -23.62 -8.52
C ALA A 171 0.00 -24.30 -7.64
N SER A 172 1.22 -24.49 -8.15
CA SER A 172 2.33 -24.99 -7.34
C SER A 172 2.74 -24.04 -6.21
N LEU A 173 2.74 -22.71 -6.43
CA LEU A 173 2.99 -21.73 -5.36
C LEU A 173 1.91 -21.74 -4.28
N LEU A 174 0.66 -22.06 -4.64
CA LEU A 174 -0.45 -22.23 -3.70
C LEU A 174 -0.46 -23.60 -3.00
N LYS A 175 0.48 -24.50 -3.30
CA LYS A 175 0.48 -25.92 -2.93
C LYS A 175 -0.83 -26.60 -3.34
N PHE A 176 -1.01 -26.78 -4.64
CA PHE A 176 -1.78 -27.89 -5.20
C PHE A 176 -0.82 -29.06 -5.49
N GLU A 177 -1.23 -30.24 -5.07
CA GLU A 177 -0.50 -31.51 -5.28
C GLU A 177 -0.99 -32.17 -6.58
N ASP A 178 -0.20 -33.11 -7.11
CA ASP A 178 -0.53 -33.97 -8.28
C ASP A 178 -1.12 -33.27 -9.52
N LEU A 179 -0.69 -32.02 -9.79
CA LEU A 179 -1.08 -31.28 -10.99
C LEU A 179 -0.74 -32.07 -12.28
N PRO A 180 -1.72 -32.37 -13.17
CA PRO A 180 -1.51 -33.13 -14.40
C PRO A 180 -0.79 -32.30 -15.49
N LEU A 181 0.45 -31.92 -15.23
CA LEU A 181 1.27 -31.13 -16.14
C LEU A 181 1.82 -31.98 -17.30
N PRO A 182 1.56 -31.62 -18.58
CA PRO A 182 2.25 -32.21 -19.72
C PRO A 182 3.78 -32.11 -19.57
N LYS A 183 4.52 -33.11 -20.06
CA LYS A 183 5.99 -33.20 -19.87
C LYS A 183 6.75 -31.95 -20.37
N GLU A 184 6.26 -31.31 -21.43
CA GLU A 184 6.79 -30.04 -21.98
C GLU A 184 6.46 -28.80 -21.14
N CYS A 185 5.41 -28.86 -20.32
CA CYS A 185 5.04 -27.80 -19.38
C CYS A 185 5.79 -27.96 -18.04
N ALA A 186 5.89 -29.18 -17.52
CA ALA A 186 6.46 -29.48 -16.20
C ALA A 186 7.89 -28.92 -16.02
N SER A 187 8.76 -29.07 -17.02
CA SER A 187 10.12 -28.53 -17.01
C SER A 187 10.16 -27.00 -16.98
N SER A 188 9.22 -26.34 -17.64
CA SER A 188 9.07 -24.88 -17.64
C SER A 188 8.53 -24.36 -16.30
N VAL A 189 7.56 -25.07 -15.71
CA VAL A 189 7.03 -24.78 -14.36
C VAL A 189 8.14 -24.91 -13.31
N GLU A 190 8.89 -26.00 -13.29
CA GLU A 190 9.98 -26.20 -12.31
C GLU A 190 11.13 -25.19 -12.49
N ASN A 191 11.42 -24.77 -13.73
CA ASN A 191 12.38 -23.69 -13.99
C ASN A 191 11.92 -22.33 -13.40
N GLU A 192 10.64 -21.97 -13.57
CA GLU A 192 10.08 -20.78 -12.93
C GLU A 192 10.07 -20.91 -11.40
N LEU A 193 9.58 -22.02 -10.85
CA LEU A 193 9.57 -22.28 -9.40
C LEU A 193 10.97 -22.26 -8.78
N ARG A 194 12.00 -22.73 -9.50
CA ARG A 194 13.40 -22.64 -9.06
C ARG A 194 13.91 -21.20 -9.08
N ASN A 195 13.67 -20.46 -10.16
CA ASN A 195 14.02 -19.03 -10.21
C ASN A 195 13.33 -18.21 -9.12
N ILE A 196 12.06 -18.52 -8.84
CA ILE A 196 11.28 -17.94 -7.74
C ILE A 196 11.94 -18.27 -6.39
N ARG A 197 12.18 -19.55 -6.07
CA ARG A 197 12.85 -19.98 -4.81
C ARG A 197 14.26 -19.40 -4.63
N GLU A 198 14.98 -19.15 -5.72
CA GLU A 198 16.31 -18.54 -5.66
C GLU A 198 16.29 -17.03 -5.36
N HIS A 199 15.22 -16.30 -5.71
CA HIS A 199 15.10 -14.84 -5.59
C HIS A 199 16.23 -14.00 -6.24
N LYS A 200 17.09 -14.58 -7.11
CA LYS A 200 18.32 -13.94 -7.64
C LYS A 200 18.07 -12.92 -8.76
N GLY A 201 17.34 -11.85 -8.44
CA GLY A 201 17.18 -10.67 -9.30
C GLY A 201 16.65 -10.99 -10.69
N ARG A 202 17.20 -10.32 -11.72
CA ARG A 202 16.76 -10.50 -13.12
C ARG A 202 17.34 -11.77 -13.75
N LYS A 203 16.45 -12.65 -14.23
CA LYS A 203 16.78 -13.81 -15.09
C LYS A 203 15.79 -13.89 -16.28
N LYS A 204 16.12 -14.66 -17.31
CA LYS A 204 15.19 -14.97 -18.42
C LYS A 204 14.07 -15.90 -17.93
N SER A 205 12.83 -15.63 -18.34
CA SER A 205 11.67 -16.49 -18.09
C SER A 205 11.60 -17.67 -19.09
N SER A 206 10.90 -18.73 -18.71
CA SER A 206 10.53 -19.87 -19.56
C SER A 206 9.27 -19.61 -20.41
N ILE A 207 8.53 -18.52 -20.17
CA ILE A 207 7.28 -18.17 -20.88
C ILE A 207 7.24 -16.73 -21.45
N PHE A 208 7.97 -15.78 -20.85
CA PHE A 208 8.05 -14.40 -21.32
C PHE A 208 9.35 -14.11 -22.11
N PRO A 209 9.30 -13.27 -23.17
CA PRO A 209 10.48 -12.94 -23.99
C PRO A 209 11.49 -12.00 -23.31
N PHE A 210 11.15 -11.40 -22.17
CA PHE A 210 11.96 -10.42 -21.44
C PHE A 210 12.51 -10.96 -20.11
N GLY A 211 13.46 -10.23 -19.52
CA GLY A 211 14.04 -10.57 -18.22
C GLY A 211 13.10 -10.24 -17.06
N HIS A 212 12.77 -11.24 -16.24
CA HIS A 212 11.89 -11.10 -15.08
C HIS A 212 12.69 -10.94 -13.79
N ASP A 213 12.24 -10.05 -12.89
CA ASP A 213 12.89 -9.80 -11.60
C ASP A 213 12.33 -10.70 -10.49
N TYR A 214 13.03 -11.79 -10.21
CA TYR A 214 12.65 -12.78 -9.20
C TYR A 214 12.92 -12.34 -7.76
N SER A 215 13.67 -11.24 -7.54
CA SER A 215 13.89 -10.72 -6.17
C SER A 215 12.59 -10.28 -5.49
N GLN A 216 11.60 -9.88 -6.29
CA GLN A 216 10.30 -9.41 -5.83
C GLN A 216 9.49 -10.49 -5.10
N TYR A 217 9.75 -11.78 -5.39
CA TYR A 217 9.12 -12.93 -4.72
C TYR A 217 9.64 -13.19 -3.30
N LYS A 218 10.68 -12.47 -2.82
CA LYS A 218 11.11 -12.60 -1.43
C LYS A 218 9.98 -12.12 -0.51
N VAL A 219 9.38 -13.08 0.19
CA VAL A 219 8.35 -12.85 1.22
C VAL A 219 8.91 -11.92 2.30
N ARG A 220 8.10 -10.95 2.71
CA ARG A 220 8.50 -9.81 3.55
C ARG A 220 7.28 -9.21 4.24
N GLY A 221 7.49 -8.39 5.28
CA GLY A 221 6.38 -7.82 6.04
C GLY A 221 5.53 -8.90 6.69
N HIS A 222 4.24 -8.62 6.85
CA HIS A 222 3.31 -9.50 7.54
C HIS A 222 3.10 -10.88 6.89
N TYR A 223 3.45 -11.04 5.61
CA TYR A 223 3.31 -12.30 4.88
C TYR A 223 4.24 -13.42 5.37
N THR A 224 5.28 -13.05 6.13
CA THR A 224 6.17 -13.98 6.83
C THR A 224 5.52 -14.69 8.03
N ARG A 225 4.36 -14.20 8.51
CA ARG A 225 3.73 -14.63 9.78
C ARG A 225 2.98 -15.97 9.68
N SER A 226 2.75 -16.50 8.48
CA SER A 226 2.17 -17.83 8.26
C SER A 226 2.51 -18.37 6.86
N GLU A 227 2.43 -19.70 6.70
CA GLU A 227 2.62 -20.31 5.39
C GLU A 227 1.48 -19.92 4.42
N GLU A 228 0.25 -19.75 4.93
CA GLU A 228 -0.92 -19.32 4.15
C GLU A 228 -0.69 -17.96 3.49
N LEU A 229 -0.25 -16.97 4.28
CA LEU A 229 0.09 -15.64 3.77
C LEU A 229 1.32 -15.68 2.84
N SER A 230 2.30 -16.55 3.11
CA SER A 230 3.45 -16.74 2.22
C SER A 230 3.04 -17.30 0.84
N ARG A 231 2.15 -18.31 0.78
CA ARG A 231 1.60 -18.85 -0.47
C ARG A 231 0.78 -17.81 -1.22
N PHE A 232 -0.09 -17.08 -0.51
CA PHE A 232 -0.89 -15.99 -1.07
C PHE A 232 -0.01 -14.89 -1.68
N PHE A 233 1.00 -14.43 -0.95
CA PHE A 233 1.98 -13.43 -1.40
C PHE A 233 2.68 -13.85 -2.70
N LEU A 234 3.14 -15.11 -2.78
CA LEU A 234 3.85 -15.62 -3.95
C LEU A 234 2.95 -15.68 -5.19
N ALA A 235 1.73 -16.21 -5.06
CA ALA A 235 0.78 -16.32 -6.16
C ALA A 235 0.26 -14.95 -6.64
N MET A 236 -0.07 -14.04 -5.72
CA MET A 236 -0.47 -12.67 -6.07
C MET A 236 0.68 -11.86 -6.66
N THR A 237 1.92 -12.06 -6.20
CA THR A 237 3.10 -11.46 -6.85
C THR A 237 3.28 -11.98 -8.27
N TRP A 238 3.05 -13.28 -8.52
CA TRP A 238 3.13 -13.87 -9.86
C TRP A 238 2.09 -13.25 -10.82
N TYR A 239 0.81 -13.22 -10.43
CA TYR A 239 -0.24 -12.63 -11.26
C TYR A 239 -0.16 -11.10 -11.42
N GLY A 240 0.41 -10.40 -10.43
CA GLY A 240 0.54 -8.94 -10.45
C GLY A 240 1.81 -8.39 -11.09
N GLN A 241 2.85 -9.23 -11.28
CA GLN A 241 4.14 -8.78 -11.83
C GLN A 241 4.38 -9.18 -13.28
N ASN A 242 3.81 -10.31 -13.72
CA ASN A 242 3.87 -10.72 -15.11
C ASN A 242 3.04 -9.78 -15.99
N ALA A 243 3.57 -9.43 -17.17
CA ALA A 243 3.01 -8.44 -18.08
C ALA A 243 2.83 -9.03 -19.48
N PHE A 244 1.71 -8.72 -20.13
CA PHE A 244 1.43 -9.13 -21.50
C PHE A 244 1.32 -7.85 -22.36
N PRO A 245 2.42 -7.39 -22.99
CA PRO A 245 2.44 -6.15 -23.76
C PRO A 245 1.80 -6.29 -25.15
N PHE A 246 1.02 -5.28 -25.54
CA PHE A 246 0.49 -5.13 -26.91
C PHE A 246 1.35 -4.17 -27.78
N THR A 247 2.39 -3.61 -27.16
CA THR A 247 3.41 -2.74 -27.76
C THR A 247 4.78 -3.42 -27.73
N LEU A 248 5.04 -4.23 -28.75
CA LEU A 248 6.38 -4.68 -29.14
C LEU A 248 6.79 -4.02 -30.47
N LYS A 249 8.10 -3.93 -30.70
CA LYS A 249 8.64 -3.53 -32.01
C LYS A 249 8.35 -4.64 -33.02
N SER A 250 7.63 -4.28 -34.08
CA SER A 250 7.18 -5.11 -35.22
C SER A 250 6.36 -6.38 -34.87
N GLU A 251 5.80 -7.00 -35.90
CA GLU A 251 4.88 -8.15 -35.86
C GLU A 251 5.62 -9.47 -35.60
N SER A 252 6.44 -9.51 -34.55
CA SER A 252 7.15 -10.71 -34.14
C SER A 252 6.20 -11.82 -33.67
N THR A 253 6.46 -13.05 -34.08
CA THR A 253 5.63 -14.23 -33.76
C THR A 253 5.37 -14.39 -32.26
N ASP A 254 6.38 -14.12 -31.42
CA ASP A 254 6.27 -14.22 -29.97
C ASP A 254 5.39 -13.12 -29.35
N GLY A 255 5.40 -11.91 -29.90
CA GLY A 255 4.50 -10.83 -29.50
C GLY A 255 3.04 -11.15 -29.81
N ASN A 256 2.77 -11.73 -30.98
CA ASN A 256 1.44 -12.21 -31.34
C ASN A 256 0.99 -13.35 -30.42
N ILE A 257 1.87 -14.31 -30.09
CA ILE A 257 1.61 -15.37 -29.11
C ILE A 257 1.35 -14.80 -27.70
N THR A 258 2.00 -13.70 -27.32
CA THR A 258 1.79 -13.00 -26.04
C THR A 258 0.43 -12.28 -25.97
N ALA A 259 -0.02 -11.68 -27.08
CA ALA A 259 -1.37 -11.14 -27.17
C ALA A 259 -2.44 -12.24 -27.11
N ILE A 260 -2.26 -13.33 -27.86
CA ILE A 260 -3.18 -14.47 -27.88
C ILE A 260 -3.29 -15.13 -26.50
N GLN A 261 -2.19 -15.30 -25.75
CA GLN A 261 -2.22 -15.77 -24.35
C GLN A 261 -3.19 -14.95 -23.49
N ALA A 262 -3.05 -13.63 -23.49
CA ALA A 262 -3.88 -12.71 -22.70
C ALA A 262 -5.36 -12.73 -23.14
N MET A 263 -5.61 -12.85 -24.45
CA MET A 263 -6.96 -13.02 -25.00
C MET A 263 -7.60 -14.33 -24.52
N ILE A 264 -6.86 -15.44 -24.57
CA ILE A 264 -7.30 -16.74 -24.06
C ILE A 264 -7.59 -16.68 -22.55
N MET A 265 -6.72 -16.06 -21.74
CA MET A 265 -6.96 -15.91 -20.30
C MET A 265 -8.27 -15.17 -20.03
N SER A 266 -8.54 -14.11 -20.78
CA SER A 266 -9.75 -13.29 -20.62
C SER A 266 -11.00 -14.01 -21.12
N TRP A 267 -10.92 -14.71 -22.27
CA TRP A 267 -12.01 -15.52 -22.78
C TRP A 267 -12.39 -16.67 -21.84
N LEU A 268 -11.40 -17.44 -21.37
CA LEU A 268 -11.61 -18.55 -20.42
C LEU A 268 -12.26 -18.05 -19.13
N LEU A 269 -11.83 -16.90 -18.60
CA LEU A 269 -12.38 -16.34 -17.37
C LEU A 269 -13.88 -16.02 -17.46
N PHE A 270 -14.33 -15.48 -18.61
CA PHE A 270 -15.72 -15.07 -18.82
C PHE A 270 -16.63 -16.22 -19.27
N ASN A 271 -16.08 -17.24 -19.95
CA ASN A 271 -16.83 -18.34 -20.58
C ASN A 271 -16.65 -19.69 -19.87
N SER A 272 -16.05 -19.71 -18.67
CA SER A 272 -15.91 -20.92 -17.85
C SER A 272 -16.55 -20.75 -16.47
N GLU A 273 -16.95 -21.87 -15.89
CA GLU A 273 -17.32 -22.02 -14.49
C GLU A 273 -16.59 -23.18 -13.83
N ALA A 274 -16.51 -23.13 -12.50
CA ALA A 274 -16.11 -24.25 -11.65
C ALA A 274 -17.00 -24.24 -10.40
N ASN A 275 -17.41 -25.42 -9.91
CA ASN A 275 -18.27 -25.56 -8.73
C ASN A 275 -19.55 -24.68 -8.76
N LYS A 276 -20.13 -24.49 -9.95
CA LYS A 276 -21.30 -23.61 -10.21
C LYS A 276 -21.07 -22.11 -9.93
N ARG A 277 -19.81 -21.66 -9.89
CA ARG A 277 -19.42 -20.24 -9.90
C ARG A 277 -18.71 -19.92 -11.22
N ARG A 278 -19.04 -18.78 -11.86
CA ARG A 278 -18.30 -18.33 -13.05
C ARG A 278 -16.91 -17.87 -12.61
N LEU A 279 -15.88 -18.11 -13.42
CA LEU A 279 -14.51 -17.78 -13.00
C LEU A 279 -14.28 -16.27 -12.90
N VAL A 280 -14.97 -15.47 -13.72
CA VAL A 280 -15.01 -14.01 -13.58
C VAL A 280 -15.58 -13.55 -12.23
N ASP A 281 -16.59 -14.24 -11.68
CA ASP A 281 -17.17 -13.86 -10.38
C ASP A 281 -16.17 -14.09 -9.22
N LEU A 282 -15.33 -15.13 -9.31
CA LEU A 282 -14.22 -15.39 -8.38
C LEU A 282 -13.10 -14.34 -8.53
N TRP A 283 -12.80 -13.94 -9.76
CA TRP A 283 -11.81 -12.91 -10.04
C TRP A 283 -12.27 -11.52 -9.56
N ASP A 284 -13.55 -11.18 -9.75
CA ASP A 284 -14.15 -9.93 -9.28
C ASP A 284 -14.24 -9.88 -7.75
N GLU A 285 -14.48 -11.01 -7.06
CA GLU A 285 -14.38 -11.10 -5.59
C GLU A 285 -12.97 -10.68 -5.12
N ILE A 286 -11.92 -11.25 -5.70
CA ILE A 286 -10.53 -10.93 -5.34
C ILE A 286 -10.17 -9.49 -5.74
N TYR A 287 -10.55 -9.07 -6.94
CA TYR A 287 -10.15 -7.78 -7.50
C TYR A 287 -10.85 -6.61 -6.80
N SER A 288 -12.14 -6.72 -6.50
CA SER A 288 -12.93 -5.67 -5.85
C SER A 288 -12.46 -5.41 -4.42
N ILE A 289 -12.30 -6.47 -3.61
CA ILE A 289 -11.85 -6.38 -2.22
C ILE A 289 -10.46 -5.74 -2.14
N THR A 290 -9.50 -6.22 -2.95
CA THR A 290 -8.14 -5.64 -2.98
C THR A 290 -8.09 -4.22 -3.55
N SER A 291 -9.05 -3.85 -4.42
CA SER A 291 -9.19 -2.47 -4.90
C SER A 291 -9.79 -1.52 -3.87
N LEU A 292 -10.61 -2.01 -2.93
CA LEU A 292 -11.16 -1.21 -1.83
C LEU A 292 -10.08 -0.84 -0.79
N TYR A 293 -9.20 -1.79 -0.47
CA TYR A 293 -8.04 -1.56 0.40
C TYR A 293 -7.03 -0.57 -0.21
N VAL A 294 -6.57 -0.83 -1.43
CA VAL A 294 -5.38 -0.17 -2.00
C VAL A 294 -5.74 0.72 -3.20
N GLY A 295 -6.49 0.17 -4.15
CA GLY A 295 -6.94 0.83 -5.38
C GLY A 295 -6.91 -0.09 -6.59
N SER A 296 -7.48 0.37 -7.71
CA SER A 296 -7.45 -0.36 -8.98
C SER A 296 -6.02 -0.45 -9.57
N SER A 297 -5.80 -1.38 -10.50
CA SER A 297 -4.60 -1.37 -11.36
C SER A 297 -4.75 -0.35 -12.49
N ASP A 298 -3.63 0.26 -12.91
CA ASP A 298 -3.54 1.15 -14.08
C ASP A 298 -3.17 0.40 -15.38
N ASP A 299 -2.71 -0.85 -15.29
CA ASP A 299 -2.64 -1.81 -16.41
C ASP A 299 -4.04 -2.25 -16.87
N LEU A 300 -4.14 -2.93 -18.02
CA LEU A 300 -5.37 -3.59 -18.49
C LEU A 300 -5.62 -4.90 -17.72
N ASN A 301 -6.90 -5.22 -17.52
CA ASN A 301 -7.38 -6.41 -16.83
C ASN A 301 -8.31 -7.26 -17.75
N PRO A 302 -8.84 -8.41 -17.28
CA PRO A 302 -9.67 -9.29 -18.11
C PRO A 302 -10.97 -8.67 -18.64
N HIS A 303 -11.59 -7.72 -17.94
CA HIS A 303 -12.78 -7.02 -18.44
C HIS A 303 -12.44 -6.13 -19.64
N ASP A 304 -11.33 -5.39 -19.58
CA ASP A 304 -10.88 -4.54 -20.69
C ASP A 304 -10.61 -5.38 -21.95
N LEU A 305 -9.98 -6.54 -21.77
CA LEU A 305 -9.68 -7.46 -22.86
C LEU A 305 -10.92 -8.18 -23.36
N TYR A 306 -11.82 -8.62 -22.50
CA TYR A 306 -13.03 -9.31 -22.92
C TYR A 306 -13.97 -8.39 -23.70
N GLY A 307 -14.16 -7.14 -23.25
CA GLY A 307 -14.88 -6.13 -24.02
C GLY A 307 -14.30 -5.89 -25.42
N LEU A 308 -12.96 -5.82 -25.52
CA LEU A 308 -12.28 -5.67 -26.82
C LEU A 308 -12.31 -6.95 -27.68
N ILE A 309 -12.33 -8.15 -27.07
CA ILE A 309 -12.56 -9.41 -27.78
C ILE A 309 -13.95 -9.39 -28.42
N VAL A 310 -14.99 -9.06 -27.65
CA VAL A 310 -16.37 -8.98 -28.15
C VAL A 310 -16.48 -7.93 -29.27
N GLU A 311 -15.83 -6.78 -29.15
CA GLU A 311 -15.83 -5.73 -30.17
C GLU A 311 -15.21 -6.15 -31.52
N VAL A 312 -14.22 -7.05 -31.52
CA VAL A 312 -13.45 -7.44 -32.72
C VAL A 312 -13.86 -8.82 -33.27
N TYR A 313 -14.32 -9.72 -32.41
CA TYR A 313 -14.61 -11.11 -32.76
C TYR A 313 -16.09 -11.50 -32.61
N GLY A 314 -16.90 -10.70 -31.91
CA GLY A 314 -18.29 -10.99 -31.56
C GLY A 314 -18.45 -11.68 -30.19
N GLU A 315 -19.68 -11.73 -29.69
CA GLU A 315 -20.01 -12.27 -28.36
C GLU A 315 -19.71 -13.78 -28.25
N ASN A 316 -20.20 -14.57 -29.20
CA ASN A 316 -20.00 -16.02 -29.26
C ASN A 316 -18.73 -16.37 -30.07
N VAL A 317 -17.58 -15.83 -29.67
CA VAL A 317 -16.31 -16.02 -30.39
C VAL A 317 -15.78 -17.46 -30.26
N ASP A 318 -15.48 -18.06 -31.42
CA ASP A 318 -14.64 -19.26 -31.52
C ASP A 318 -13.16 -18.91 -31.30
N ILE A 319 -12.52 -19.67 -30.41
CA ILE A 319 -11.13 -19.45 -29.98
C ILE A 319 -10.10 -19.78 -31.08
N ASP A 320 -10.43 -20.67 -32.02
CA ASP A 320 -9.60 -20.92 -33.21
C ASP A 320 -9.58 -19.68 -34.15
N SER A 321 -10.46 -18.70 -33.96
CA SER A 321 -10.38 -17.42 -34.69
C SER A 321 -9.35 -16.43 -34.12
N PHE A 322 -8.82 -16.62 -32.90
CA PHE A 322 -7.79 -15.73 -32.32
C PHE A 322 -6.45 -15.75 -33.06
N ILE A 323 -6.20 -16.76 -33.89
CA ILE A 323 -5.02 -16.85 -34.76
C ILE A 323 -5.22 -16.23 -36.15
N ASP A 324 -6.42 -15.72 -36.47
CA ASP A 324 -6.67 -14.92 -37.68
C ASP A 324 -5.86 -13.62 -37.61
N ASP A 325 -4.97 -13.41 -38.58
CA ASP A 325 -4.02 -12.29 -38.55
C ASP A 325 -4.68 -10.94 -38.79
N GLU A 326 -5.79 -10.84 -39.53
CA GLU A 326 -6.47 -9.55 -39.76
C GLU A 326 -7.31 -9.13 -38.55
N LYS A 327 -8.03 -10.08 -37.92
CA LYS A 327 -8.70 -9.83 -36.64
C LYS A 327 -7.67 -9.53 -35.54
N LEU A 328 -6.55 -10.24 -35.48
CA LEU A 328 -5.50 -9.97 -34.49
C LEU A 328 -4.84 -8.60 -34.70
N LYS A 329 -4.57 -8.19 -35.96
CA LYS A 329 -4.12 -6.82 -36.28
C LYS A 329 -5.16 -5.79 -35.86
N ALA A 330 -6.45 -6.03 -36.09
CA ALA A 330 -7.53 -5.13 -35.68
C ALA A 330 -7.62 -5.00 -34.15
N PHE A 331 -7.52 -6.11 -33.42
CA PHE A 331 -7.45 -6.17 -31.96
C PHE A 331 -6.23 -5.40 -31.44
N LEU A 332 -5.01 -5.69 -31.93
CA LEU A 332 -3.78 -5.01 -31.51
C LEU A 332 -3.81 -3.51 -31.81
N ARG A 333 -4.38 -3.09 -32.95
CA ARG A 333 -4.56 -1.68 -33.32
C ARG A 333 -5.48 -0.94 -32.34
N LYS A 334 -6.57 -1.58 -31.89
CA LYS A 334 -7.47 -1.03 -30.86
C LYS A 334 -6.82 -1.04 -29.47
N ALA A 335 -6.20 -2.15 -29.07
CA ALA A 335 -5.54 -2.31 -27.78
C ALA A 335 -4.47 -1.23 -27.53
N ARG A 336 -3.71 -0.84 -28.56
CA ARG A 336 -2.70 0.25 -28.48
C ARG A 336 -3.25 1.63 -28.10
N ASN A 337 -4.57 1.84 -28.25
CA ASN A 337 -5.26 3.08 -27.90
C ASN A 337 -5.93 3.04 -26.52
N LEU A 338 -5.92 1.89 -25.83
CA LEU A 338 -6.39 1.77 -24.45
C LEU A 338 -5.40 2.43 -23.46
N ARG A 339 -5.80 2.52 -22.19
CA ARG A 339 -4.98 3.15 -21.13
C ARG A 339 -3.61 2.48 -21.02
N LYS A 340 -2.60 3.28 -20.67
CA LYS A 340 -1.24 2.84 -20.36
C LYS A 340 -1.02 2.98 -18.86
N PRO A 341 -0.26 2.07 -18.21
CA PRO A 341 0.15 2.24 -16.82
C PRO A 341 0.89 3.58 -16.64
N ARG A 342 0.56 4.27 -15.55
CA ARG A 342 1.20 5.50 -15.08
C ARG A 342 2.45 5.19 -14.24
N ILE A 343 2.49 4.02 -13.57
CA ILE A 343 3.59 3.63 -12.66
C ILE A 343 4.53 2.58 -13.30
N VAL A 344 5.13 2.94 -14.44
CA VAL A 344 6.07 2.10 -15.22
C VAL A 344 7.46 1.94 -14.57
N THR A 345 8.11 0.80 -14.83
CA THR A 345 9.49 0.55 -14.42
C THR A 345 10.42 0.80 -15.63
N GLU A 346 10.92 2.03 -15.76
CA GLU A 346 11.76 2.49 -16.88
C GLU A 346 13.17 1.86 -16.85
N LEU A 347 13.31 0.63 -17.37
CA LEU A 347 14.59 -0.08 -17.45
C LEU A 347 14.72 -0.86 -18.77
N VAL A 348 15.88 -0.71 -19.41
CA VAL A 348 16.21 -1.31 -20.71
C VAL A 348 15.87 -2.81 -20.75
N GLY A 349 15.20 -3.24 -21.82
CA GLY A 349 14.81 -4.63 -22.04
C GLY A 349 13.53 -5.08 -21.32
N LEU A 350 12.85 -4.20 -20.57
CA LEU A 350 11.46 -4.42 -20.17
C LEU A 350 10.48 -3.98 -21.26
N PRO A 351 9.24 -4.50 -21.26
CA PRO A 351 8.18 -3.98 -22.11
C PRO A 351 7.71 -2.59 -21.64
N GLU A 352 7.31 -1.77 -22.62
CA GLU A 352 6.75 -0.43 -22.45
C GLU A 352 5.34 -0.36 -23.07
N GLY A 353 4.62 0.76 -22.88
CA GLY A 353 3.33 1.02 -23.53
C GLY A 353 2.14 0.31 -22.88
N VAL A 354 1.21 -0.22 -23.68
CA VAL A 354 -0.04 -0.83 -23.18
C VAL A 354 0.23 -2.29 -22.79
N GLN A 355 -0.17 -2.66 -21.56
CA GLN A 355 0.08 -3.97 -20.97
C GLN A 355 -1.19 -4.51 -20.30
N PHE A 356 -1.43 -5.81 -20.44
CA PHE A 356 -2.38 -6.57 -19.63
C PHE A 356 -1.68 -7.27 -18.47
N ARG A 357 -2.40 -7.45 -17.37
CA ARG A 357 -2.03 -8.33 -16.25
C ARG A 357 -3.26 -9.08 -15.76
N PHE A 358 -3.09 -10.36 -15.46
CA PHE A 358 -4.20 -11.16 -14.91
C PHE A 358 -4.67 -10.63 -13.55
N MET A 359 -3.77 -10.16 -12.67
CA MET A 359 -4.16 -9.54 -11.38
C MET A 359 -3.23 -8.36 -11.04
N GLY A 360 -3.20 -7.35 -11.91
CA GLY A 360 -2.18 -6.28 -11.89
C GLY A 360 -1.99 -5.56 -10.56
N LYS A 361 -0.74 -5.20 -10.24
CA LYS A 361 -0.38 -4.39 -9.05
C LYS A 361 -1.11 -3.03 -9.07
N ARG A 362 -1.31 -2.44 -7.90
CA ARG A 362 -2.27 -1.34 -7.73
C ARG A 362 -1.63 0.03 -7.94
N TYR A 363 -2.38 0.94 -8.57
CA TYR A 363 -1.98 2.34 -8.70
C TYR A 363 -2.08 3.03 -7.33
N ILE A 364 -0.93 3.30 -6.70
CA ILE A 364 -0.87 4.05 -5.44
C ILE A 364 -0.24 5.43 -5.66
N LEU A 365 -0.93 6.45 -5.15
CA LEU A 365 -0.68 7.87 -5.42
C LEU A 365 0.75 8.31 -5.10
N ASP A 366 1.31 7.79 -4.01
CA ASP A 366 2.65 8.14 -3.56
C ASP A 366 3.74 7.51 -4.45
N SER A 367 3.56 6.29 -4.94
CA SER A 367 4.51 5.66 -5.87
C SER A 367 4.51 6.35 -7.24
N TYR A 368 3.38 6.91 -7.68
CA TYR A 368 3.34 7.80 -8.84
C TYR A 368 4.13 9.10 -8.59
N VAL A 369 3.95 9.74 -7.43
CA VAL A 369 4.74 10.93 -7.03
C VAL A 369 6.24 10.62 -6.96
N LEU A 370 6.62 9.54 -6.27
CA LEU A 370 8.01 9.12 -6.09
C LEU A 370 8.67 8.78 -7.43
N GLN A 371 8.00 8.06 -8.33
CA GLN A 371 8.51 7.78 -9.68
C GLN A 371 8.66 9.07 -10.50
N ARG A 372 7.66 9.95 -10.50
CA ARG A 372 7.68 11.23 -11.23
C ARG A 372 8.75 12.20 -10.71
N LEU A 373 9.22 12.01 -9.47
CA LEU A 373 10.31 12.76 -8.85
C LEU A 373 11.61 11.94 -8.76
N SER A 374 11.72 10.85 -9.51
CA SER A 374 12.96 10.07 -9.72
C SER A 374 13.44 10.19 -11.16
N LYS A 375 14.76 10.22 -11.38
CA LYS A 375 15.37 10.24 -12.72
C LYS A 375 16.83 9.76 -12.64
N TRP A 376 17.13 8.55 -13.11
CA TRP A 376 18.53 8.11 -13.23
C TRP A 376 19.25 8.92 -14.34
N PRO A 377 20.52 9.36 -14.18
CA PRO A 377 21.39 9.26 -13.00
C PRO A 377 21.22 10.35 -11.93
N HIS A 378 20.50 11.43 -12.23
CA HIS A 378 20.40 12.66 -11.43
C HIS A 378 19.79 12.48 -10.03
N ARG A 379 18.77 11.63 -9.91
CA ARG A 379 17.98 11.39 -8.68
C ARG A 379 17.42 9.96 -8.67
N PRO A 380 18.24 8.91 -8.44
CA PRO A 380 17.77 7.52 -8.37
C PRO A 380 16.82 7.23 -7.21
N PHE A 381 16.99 7.94 -6.09
CA PHE A 381 16.29 7.66 -4.85
C PHE A 381 15.46 8.89 -4.44
N PRO A 382 14.12 8.82 -4.51
CA PRO A 382 13.24 9.86 -4.00
C PRO A 382 13.12 9.76 -2.46
N ARG A 383 12.54 10.77 -1.81
CA ARG A 383 12.43 10.87 -0.35
C ARG A 383 10.96 10.89 0.07
N GLY A 384 10.63 10.42 1.27
CA GLY A 384 9.27 10.58 1.83
C GLY A 384 8.81 12.03 1.90
N LEU A 385 9.75 12.98 2.07
CA LEU A 385 9.50 14.41 1.97
C LEU A 385 8.89 14.84 0.62
N ASP A 386 9.16 14.15 -0.49
CA ASP A 386 8.57 14.48 -1.79
C ASP A 386 7.06 14.31 -1.78
N VAL A 387 6.57 13.24 -1.12
CA VAL A 387 5.13 12.98 -0.93
C VAL A 387 4.51 14.09 -0.08
N MET A 388 5.16 14.46 1.03
CA MET A 388 4.68 15.51 1.93
C MET A 388 4.68 16.90 1.27
N ALA A 389 5.69 17.22 0.46
CA ALA A 389 5.76 18.46 -0.31
C ALA A 389 4.67 18.54 -1.39
N VAL A 390 4.39 17.43 -2.10
CA VAL A 390 3.27 17.36 -3.06
C VAL A 390 1.91 17.44 -2.38
N LEU A 391 1.76 16.85 -1.18
CA LEU A 391 0.57 17.04 -0.34
C LEU A 391 0.44 18.45 0.26
N GLY A 392 1.46 19.32 0.11
CA GLY A 392 1.41 20.75 0.43
C GLY A 392 2.29 21.20 1.61
N SER A 393 3.12 20.33 2.18
CA SER A 393 4.06 20.71 3.25
C SER A 393 5.17 21.60 2.70
N ARG A 394 5.02 22.91 2.91
CA ARG A 394 6.06 23.92 2.67
C ARG A 394 7.37 23.59 3.38
N ARG A 395 7.28 23.01 4.58
CA ARG A 395 8.45 22.63 5.38
C ARG A 395 9.23 21.46 4.78
N ALA A 396 8.53 20.46 4.24
CA ALA A 396 9.19 19.40 3.46
C ALA A 396 9.86 19.98 2.21
N GLU A 397 9.21 20.93 1.53
CA GLU A 397 9.73 21.64 0.36
C GLU A 397 11.01 22.45 0.69
N GLU A 398 11.06 23.17 1.81
CA GLU A 398 12.26 23.84 2.31
C GLU A 398 13.43 22.88 2.56
N ILE A 399 13.17 21.72 3.18
CA ILE A 399 14.21 20.75 3.52
C ILE A 399 14.77 20.10 2.24
N LEU A 400 13.90 19.78 1.28
CA LEU A 400 14.31 19.28 -0.04
C LEU A 400 15.17 20.28 -0.82
N ASP A 401 14.78 21.57 -0.81
CA ASP A 401 15.44 22.59 -1.62
C ASP A 401 16.70 23.18 -0.96
N ARG A 402 16.73 23.31 0.38
CA ARG A 402 17.82 24.01 1.10
C ARG A 402 18.78 23.10 1.88
N VAL A 403 18.32 21.94 2.35
CA VAL A 403 19.18 20.99 3.10
C VAL A 403 19.68 19.89 2.17
N PHE A 404 18.80 19.35 1.33
CA PHE A 404 19.17 18.29 0.39
C PHE A 404 19.59 18.79 -1.00
N LEU A 405 19.39 20.08 -1.33
CA LEU A 405 19.78 20.70 -2.61
C LEU A 405 19.29 19.90 -3.83
N GLU A 406 18.06 19.38 -3.77
CA GLU A 406 17.49 18.55 -4.84
C GLU A 406 17.29 19.31 -6.18
N PRO A 407 16.97 20.63 -6.22
CA PRO A 407 16.92 21.41 -7.47
C PRO A 407 18.26 21.47 -8.22
N ASP A 408 19.39 21.51 -7.51
CA ASP A 408 20.72 21.62 -8.12
C ASP A 408 21.13 20.31 -8.84
N LYS A 409 20.66 19.17 -8.33
CA LYS A 409 20.89 17.84 -8.91
C LYS A 409 20.06 17.61 -10.17
N TRP A 410 18.85 18.18 -10.23
CA TRP A 410 17.95 18.01 -11.36
C TRP A 410 17.08 19.26 -11.60
N LYS A 411 17.49 20.09 -12.57
CA LYS A 411 16.85 21.39 -12.86
C LYS A 411 15.35 21.34 -13.18
N ASP A 412 14.82 20.21 -13.70
CA ASP A 412 13.38 20.09 -14.01
C ASP A 412 12.53 19.84 -12.74
N TYR A 413 13.14 19.36 -11.65
CA TYR A 413 12.47 18.86 -10.44
C TYR A 413 11.45 19.84 -9.82
N PRO A 414 11.75 21.13 -9.61
CA PRO A 414 10.77 22.08 -9.09
C PRO A 414 9.53 22.22 -9.99
N SER A 415 9.72 22.22 -11.31
CA SER A 415 8.61 22.34 -12.27
C SER A 415 7.70 21.10 -12.28
N ILE A 416 8.25 19.91 -12.02
CA ILE A 416 7.50 18.66 -11.96
C ILE A 416 6.78 18.54 -10.60
N ARG A 417 7.45 18.93 -9.50
CA ARG A 417 6.85 19.01 -8.16
C ARG A 417 5.66 19.97 -8.14
N GLN A 418 5.79 21.14 -8.76
CA GLN A 418 4.70 22.11 -8.86
C GLN A 418 3.49 21.58 -9.66
N LYS A 419 3.72 20.93 -10.82
CA LYS A 419 2.66 20.27 -11.60
C LYS A 419 1.93 19.17 -10.82
N LEU A 420 2.64 18.44 -9.95
CA LEU A 420 2.02 17.44 -9.07
C LEU A 420 1.20 18.10 -7.93
N LYS A 421 1.68 19.19 -7.33
CA LYS A 421 0.91 19.99 -6.34
C LYS A 421 -0.41 20.50 -6.97
N GLU A 422 -0.37 20.91 -8.23
CA GLU A 422 -1.54 21.35 -9.01
C GLU A 422 -2.47 20.21 -9.46
N GLU A 423 -1.96 18.99 -9.66
CA GLU A 423 -2.79 17.80 -9.94
C GLU A 423 -3.55 17.38 -8.67
N PHE A 424 -2.84 17.29 -7.54
CA PHE A 424 -3.40 16.85 -6.25
C PHE A 424 -4.31 17.88 -5.58
N SER A 425 -4.18 19.18 -5.86
CA SER A 425 -5.07 20.22 -5.32
C SER A 425 -6.48 20.18 -5.92
N ARG A 426 -6.69 19.44 -7.02
CA ARG A 426 -7.99 19.29 -7.70
C ARG A 426 -8.80 18.07 -7.24
N LEU A 427 -8.25 17.23 -6.37
CA LEU A 427 -8.92 16.05 -5.84
C LEU A 427 -9.94 16.44 -4.76
N ASP A 428 -11.21 16.08 -4.97
CA ASP A 428 -12.31 16.34 -4.03
C ASP A 428 -12.42 15.28 -2.92
N GLU A 429 -13.30 15.49 -1.94
CA GLU A 429 -13.48 14.56 -0.81
C GLU A 429 -13.94 13.15 -1.24
N ARG A 430 -14.64 13.00 -2.37
CA ARG A 430 -15.06 11.68 -2.88
C ARG A 430 -13.89 10.92 -3.50
N GLU A 431 -13.07 11.59 -4.31
CA GLU A 431 -11.85 11.00 -4.86
C GLU A 431 -10.81 10.69 -3.77
N TRP A 432 -10.75 11.49 -2.70
CA TRP A 432 -9.89 11.21 -1.54
C TRP A 432 -10.36 10.02 -0.70
N TYR A 433 -11.66 9.76 -0.55
CA TYR A 433 -12.19 8.61 0.19
C TYR A 433 -12.49 7.39 -0.70
N LYS A 434 -11.95 7.35 -1.92
CA LYS A 434 -12.17 6.31 -2.93
C LYS A 434 -11.56 4.96 -2.58
N THR A 435 -10.49 4.95 -1.79
CA THR A 435 -9.83 3.75 -1.24
C THR A 435 -9.39 4.01 0.20
N LEU A 436 -9.15 2.97 1.00
CA LEU A 436 -8.57 3.18 2.34
C LEU A 436 -7.19 3.85 2.27
N PHE A 437 -6.36 3.46 1.29
CA PHE A 437 -5.03 4.05 1.06
C PHE A 437 -5.09 5.56 0.77
N SER A 438 -5.96 5.99 -0.15
CA SER A 438 -6.14 7.42 -0.48
C SER A 438 -6.76 8.19 0.70
N GLY A 439 -7.70 7.58 1.42
CA GLY A 439 -8.31 8.16 2.61
C GLY A 439 -7.31 8.37 3.76
N TRP A 440 -6.35 7.47 3.94
CA TRP A 440 -5.27 7.61 4.94
C TRP A 440 -4.29 8.73 4.56
N LEU A 441 -3.89 8.83 3.28
CA LEU A 441 -3.13 10.00 2.80
C LEU A 441 -3.89 11.32 3.01
N TYR A 442 -5.23 11.32 2.85
CA TYR A 442 -6.07 12.49 3.13
C TYR A 442 -6.20 12.81 4.63
N VAL A 443 -6.15 11.81 5.52
CA VAL A 443 -6.01 12.02 6.97
C VAL A 443 -4.68 12.70 7.27
N ILE A 444 -3.56 12.15 6.77
CA ILE A 444 -2.20 12.66 6.99
C ILE A 444 -2.06 14.11 6.47
N LYS A 445 -2.63 14.43 5.31
CA LYS A 445 -2.63 15.78 4.73
C LYS A 445 -3.21 16.87 5.65
N ALA A 446 -4.02 16.52 6.66
CA ALA A 446 -4.54 17.50 7.63
C ALA A 446 -3.46 18.08 8.57
N LEU A 447 -2.34 17.37 8.77
CA LEU A 447 -1.24 17.74 9.66
C LEU A 447 -0.21 18.67 8.99
N LEU A 448 -0.18 18.71 7.66
CA LEU A 448 0.86 19.37 6.85
C LEU A 448 0.66 20.89 6.67
N LYS A 449 -0.15 21.53 7.52
CA LYS A 449 -0.51 22.96 7.45
C LYS A 449 0.26 23.80 8.48
N GLU A 450 0.47 25.08 8.17
CA GLU A 450 0.94 26.07 9.15
C GLU A 450 -0.21 26.36 10.15
N TRP A 451 0.10 26.45 11.45
CA TRP A 451 -0.90 26.63 12.51
C TRP A 451 -0.99 28.10 12.94
N ASP A 452 -2.14 28.71 12.68
CA ASP A 452 -2.41 30.12 12.93
C ASP A 452 -2.78 30.46 14.39
N ASP A 453 -3.18 31.71 14.61
CA ASP A 453 -3.46 32.28 15.93
C ASP A 453 -4.71 31.71 16.63
N ARG A 454 -5.48 30.85 15.97
CA ARG A 454 -6.62 30.12 16.54
C ARG A 454 -6.19 28.87 17.31
N TYR A 455 -5.00 28.32 17.03
CA TYR A 455 -4.48 27.10 17.65
C TYR A 455 -3.64 27.40 18.93
N PRO A 456 -3.43 26.43 19.84
CA PRO A 456 -2.55 26.60 21.00
C PRO A 456 -1.16 27.16 20.64
N SER A 457 -0.59 28.00 21.50
CA SER A 457 0.69 28.70 21.25
C SER A 457 1.85 27.77 20.91
N PHE A 458 1.89 26.57 21.50
CA PHE A 458 2.92 25.57 21.23
C PHE A 458 2.88 24.97 19.81
N MET A 459 1.77 25.11 19.08
CA MET A 459 1.63 24.60 17.69
C MET A 459 2.14 25.59 16.64
N ARG A 460 2.27 26.88 17.00
CA ARG A 460 2.51 28.00 16.05
C ARG A 460 3.99 28.22 15.70
N ASN A 461 4.83 27.19 15.83
CA ASN A 461 6.28 27.29 15.66
C ASN A 461 6.83 26.18 14.75
N VAL A 462 8.01 26.41 14.18
CA VAL A 462 8.65 25.50 13.22
C VAL A 462 8.94 24.13 13.85
N ALA A 463 9.24 24.05 15.14
CA ALA A 463 9.48 22.78 15.82
C ALA A 463 8.21 21.89 15.87
N TRP A 464 7.02 22.48 16.02
CA TRP A 464 5.77 21.74 15.90
C TRP A 464 5.47 21.36 14.45
N THR A 465 5.74 22.23 13.47
CA THR A 465 5.64 21.87 12.04
C THR A 465 6.56 20.70 11.69
N ASP A 466 7.77 20.64 12.27
CA ASP A 466 8.71 19.53 12.11
C ASP A 466 8.24 18.26 12.86
N LYS A 467 7.54 18.38 14.01
CA LYS A 467 6.83 17.25 14.67
C LYS A 467 5.75 16.68 13.76
N GLU A 468 4.87 17.52 13.21
CA GLU A 468 3.73 17.07 12.41
C GLU A 468 4.18 16.45 11.08
N LEU A 469 5.28 16.96 10.51
CA LEU A 469 5.96 16.32 9.38
C LEU A 469 6.54 14.96 9.74
N ASN A 470 7.09 14.79 10.95
CA ASN A 470 7.57 13.50 11.45
C ASN A 470 6.43 12.49 11.66
N THR A 471 5.36 12.88 12.38
CA THR A 471 4.10 12.10 12.51
C THR A 471 3.57 11.66 11.15
N SER A 472 3.54 12.58 10.18
CA SER A 472 3.07 12.32 8.82
C SER A 472 3.94 11.31 8.08
N LEU A 473 5.26 11.40 8.22
CA LEU A 473 6.22 10.45 7.63
C LEU A 473 6.13 9.08 8.29
N ALA A 474 6.01 9.00 9.61
CA ALA A 474 5.88 7.74 10.35
C ALA A 474 4.63 6.96 9.93
N SER A 475 3.46 7.60 9.95
CA SER A 475 2.21 6.92 9.56
C SER A 475 2.12 6.63 8.05
N TRP A 476 2.79 7.41 7.20
CA TRP A 476 2.95 7.08 5.78
C TRP A 476 3.86 5.84 5.57
N VAL A 477 4.87 5.64 6.42
CA VAL A 477 5.71 4.43 6.42
C VAL A 477 4.92 3.20 6.89
N GLU A 478 4.09 3.32 7.94
CA GLU A 478 3.17 2.26 8.36
C GLU A 478 2.20 1.86 7.24
N LEU A 479 1.49 2.84 6.65
CA LEU A 479 0.61 2.66 5.49
C LEU A 479 1.30 1.93 4.32
N ARG A 480 2.60 2.19 4.10
CA ARG A 480 3.40 1.56 3.04
C ARG A 480 3.97 0.19 3.40
N HIS A 481 4.06 -0.15 4.67
CA HIS A 481 4.35 -1.51 5.14
C HIS A 481 3.14 -2.42 4.96
N ASP A 482 1.95 -1.99 5.35
CA ASP A 482 0.73 -2.81 5.28
C ASP A 482 0.40 -3.26 3.83
N VAL A 483 0.62 -2.40 2.84
CA VAL A 483 0.31 -2.69 1.42
C VAL A 483 1.48 -3.31 0.64
N VAL A 484 2.50 -3.89 1.30
CA VAL A 484 3.78 -4.32 0.68
C VAL A 484 3.70 -5.40 -0.42
N LEU A 485 2.58 -6.13 -0.52
CA LEU A 485 2.27 -7.03 -1.65
C LEU A 485 1.73 -6.27 -2.88
N TYR A 486 0.92 -5.25 -2.64
CA TYR A 486 0.17 -4.52 -3.65
C TYR A 486 0.93 -3.29 -4.21
N GLY A 487 1.87 -2.73 -3.43
CA GLY A 487 2.77 -1.62 -3.79
C GLY A 487 4.23 -2.02 -4.09
N LYS A 488 5.09 -1.02 -4.34
CA LYS A 488 6.56 -1.19 -4.58
C LYS A 488 7.37 -0.90 -3.26
N PRO A 489 8.51 -1.58 -2.97
CA PRO A 489 8.92 -1.87 -1.57
C PRO A 489 10.11 -1.10 -0.91
N SER A 490 10.05 -0.96 0.43
CA SER A 490 11.14 -0.79 1.45
C SER A 490 10.55 -0.92 2.90
N GLY A 491 11.26 -1.39 3.94
CA GLY A 491 10.73 -1.69 5.33
C GLY A 491 11.68 -1.23 6.49
N ALA A 492 11.67 -1.67 7.78
CA ALA A 492 10.97 -2.67 8.64
C ALA A 492 11.50 -2.52 10.13
N GLU A 493 11.18 -3.17 11.28
CA GLU A 493 10.12 -3.96 12.02
C GLU A 493 10.72 -4.29 13.45
N GLY A 494 10.12 -4.62 14.62
CA GLY A 494 8.76 -4.67 15.25
C GLY A 494 8.75 -5.52 16.59
N GLY A 495 8.00 -5.18 17.69
CA GLY A 495 7.93 -5.98 18.97
C GLY A 495 7.02 -5.46 20.13
N ASP A 496 6.53 -6.31 21.09
CA ASP A 496 5.37 -6.13 22.05
C ASP A 496 5.50 -7.04 23.35
N GLY A 497 4.78 -7.00 24.52
CA GLY A 497 3.68 -6.24 25.24
C GLY A 497 2.99 -7.15 26.34
N GLY A 498 2.20 -6.81 27.40
CA GLY A 498 1.81 -5.61 28.20
C GLY A 498 0.48 -5.80 29.05
N GLN A 499 0.45 -5.78 30.43
CA GLN A 499 -0.82 -5.88 31.26
C GLN A 499 -0.76 -5.62 32.81
N LYS A 500 -1.84 -5.29 33.58
CA LYS A 500 -2.53 -3.96 33.70
C LYS A 500 -3.34 -3.69 35.01
N ILE A 501 -3.44 -2.41 35.45
CA ILE A 501 -4.38 -1.90 36.51
C ILE A 501 -4.87 -0.42 36.21
N PRO A 502 -5.33 0.55 37.09
CA PRO A 502 -6.04 1.81 36.68
C PRO A 502 -5.29 3.17 36.87
N GLN A 503 -5.79 4.31 36.32
CA GLN A 503 -5.06 5.62 36.18
C GLN A 503 -5.81 6.93 36.60
N PRO A 504 -5.11 8.10 36.64
CA PRO A 504 -5.68 9.46 36.63
C PRO A 504 -6.14 9.92 35.23
N LYS A 505 -6.54 11.20 35.11
CA LYS A 505 -6.96 11.84 33.85
C LYS A 505 -5.75 12.36 33.04
N GLY A 506 -5.72 12.08 31.73
CA GLY A 506 -4.74 12.62 30.77
C GLY A 506 -5.30 13.72 29.86
N TYR A 507 -4.49 14.15 28.90
CA TYR A 507 -4.79 15.13 27.86
C TYR A 507 -4.60 14.49 26.47
N VAL A 508 -5.35 14.95 25.46
CA VAL A 508 -5.31 14.42 24.08
C VAL A 508 -5.02 15.57 23.12
N GLU A 509 -4.18 15.32 22.12
CA GLU A 509 -3.75 16.31 21.13
C GLU A 509 -4.94 16.91 20.36
N PRO A 510 -5.18 18.24 20.42
CA PRO A 510 -6.46 18.82 20.04
C PRO A 510 -6.59 19.05 18.52
N VAL A 511 -6.73 17.97 17.75
CA VAL A 511 -6.93 18.01 16.28
C VAL A 511 -8.28 17.38 15.85
N PRO A 512 -9.45 18.03 16.11
CA PRO A 512 -10.77 17.46 15.80
C PRO A 512 -11.00 17.14 14.32
N GLU A 513 -10.33 17.86 13.41
CA GLU A 513 -10.35 17.59 11.97
C GLU A 513 -9.77 16.21 11.65
N PHE A 514 -8.58 15.90 12.20
CA PHE A 514 -7.91 14.61 12.06
C PHE A 514 -8.80 13.48 12.59
N TYR A 515 -9.33 13.60 13.82
CA TYR A 515 -10.19 12.55 14.41
C TYR A 515 -11.48 12.34 13.63
N ARG A 516 -12.05 13.38 12.99
CA ARG A 516 -13.22 13.22 12.11
C ARG A 516 -12.88 12.53 10.80
N ARG A 517 -11.74 12.87 10.19
CA ARG A 517 -11.25 12.19 8.97
C ARG A 517 -10.94 10.71 9.26
N LEU A 518 -10.34 10.41 10.41
CA LEU A 518 -10.04 9.04 10.84
C LEU A 518 -11.32 8.27 11.23
N LEU A 519 -12.32 8.90 11.86
CA LEU A 519 -13.62 8.25 12.13
C LEU A 519 -14.31 7.81 10.83
N LYS A 520 -14.28 8.64 9.77
CA LYS A 520 -14.79 8.25 8.45
C LYS A 520 -14.06 7.02 7.91
N LEU A 521 -12.73 7.00 8.03
CA LEU A 521 -11.86 5.93 7.55
C LEU A 521 -12.06 4.60 8.32
N VAL A 522 -12.16 4.65 9.65
CA VAL A 522 -12.48 3.48 10.49
C VAL A 522 -13.87 2.93 10.18
N LYS A 523 -14.87 3.81 9.98
CA LYS A 523 -16.22 3.42 9.53
C LYS A 523 -16.27 2.86 8.10
N LEU A 524 -15.26 3.10 7.28
CA LEU A 524 -15.12 2.49 5.96
C LEU A 524 -14.47 1.10 6.07
N ASN A 525 -13.38 0.96 6.83
CA ASN A 525 -12.75 -0.34 7.06
C ASN A 525 -13.72 -1.32 7.72
N ALA A 526 -14.50 -0.86 8.72
CA ALA A 526 -15.54 -1.63 9.41
C ALA A 526 -16.74 -2.08 8.54
N LYS A 527 -16.72 -1.88 7.21
CA LYS A 527 -17.67 -2.47 6.25
C LYS A 527 -17.09 -3.66 5.47
N ILE A 528 -15.81 -3.94 5.62
CA ILE A 528 -15.08 -5.04 4.95
C ILE A 528 -15.05 -6.30 5.86
N LEU A 529 -15.72 -6.23 7.02
CA LEU A 529 -15.53 -7.05 8.23
C LEU A 529 -16.87 -7.46 8.88
#